data_AF-A0A6P1MK43-F1
#
_entry.id   AF-A0A6P1MK43-F1
#
_cell.length_a   1.000
_cell.length_b   1.000
_cell.length_c   1.000
_cell.angle_alpha   90.00
_cell.angle_beta   90.00
_cell.angle_gamma   90.00
#
_symmetry.space_group_name_H-M   'P 1'
#
loop_
_entity.id
_entity.type
_entity.pdbx_description
1 polymer ?
#
loop_
_entity_poly.entity_id
_entity_poly.type
_entity_poly.pdbx_seq_one_letter_code
_entity_poly.pdbx_strand_id
1 'polypeptide(L)'
;MKKLLNKRIFAVALALVMVFAMASVSFAAEKTNGTVHVNIYVQEVDRMGTSPVQTVLTTTPIQVTVQSGQSVKDAINKAVAEKSGLLTTAEWTGNFLKSATYDGVNYINEDSYSYDETTHENVYDGLSWMYFVNTPDNMPQSTNDYPTVSMGEKLLTSDASVTLSFEALEYRWK
;
A
#
# COMPACT_ATOMS: atom_id res chain seq x y z
N MET A 1 -13.83 67.35 0.62
CA MET A 1 -13.76 66.23 1.59
C MET A 1 -14.17 64.88 0.97
N LYS A 2 -13.51 64.43 -0.11
CA LYS A 2 -13.79 63.11 -0.76
C LYS A 2 -12.62 62.12 -0.70
N LYS A 3 -11.42 62.55 -0.30
CA LYS A 3 -10.21 61.71 -0.30
C LYS A 3 -9.97 60.90 0.99
N LEU A 4 -10.72 61.17 2.07
CA LEU A 4 -10.56 60.49 3.36
C LEU A 4 -11.44 59.23 3.52
N LEU A 5 -12.60 59.17 2.85
CA LEU A 5 -13.47 57.98 2.88
C LEU A 5 -12.83 56.79 2.15
N ASN A 6 -12.21 57.02 0.99
CA ASN A 6 -11.64 55.94 0.17
C ASN A 6 -10.47 55.21 0.86
N LYS A 7 -9.70 55.89 1.72
CA LYS A 7 -8.58 55.25 2.45
C LYS A 7 -9.05 54.34 3.58
N ARG A 8 -10.17 54.65 4.23
CA ARG A 8 -10.73 53.83 5.31
C ARG A 8 -11.42 52.57 4.78
N ILE A 9 -12.10 52.68 3.65
CA ILE A 9 -12.78 51.53 3.00
C ILE A 9 -11.75 50.53 2.45
N PHE A 10 -10.63 51.00 1.90
CA PHE A 10 -9.57 50.12 1.39
C PHE A 10 -8.86 49.33 2.51
N ALA A 11 -8.61 49.97 3.66
CA ALA A 11 -8.00 49.30 4.80
C ALA A 11 -8.91 48.22 5.41
N VAL A 12 -10.23 48.47 5.46
CA VAL A 12 -11.22 47.51 5.95
C VAL A 12 -11.39 46.34 4.98
N ALA A 13 -11.40 46.59 3.67
CA ALA A 13 -11.44 45.53 2.66
C ALA A 13 -10.17 44.66 2.69
N LEU A 14 -8.99 45.26 2.87
CA LEU A 14 -7.73 44.52 2.96
C LEU A 14 -7.65 43.67 4.24
N ALA A 15 -8.14 44.18 5.38
CA ALA A 15 -8.23 43.42 6.62
C ALA A 15 -9.23 42.26 6.51
N LEU A 16 -10.37 42.46 5.85
CA LEU A 16 -11.33 41.39 5.56
C LEU A 16 -10.71 40.30 4.65
N VAL A 17 -9.98 40.67 3.60
CA VAL A 17 -9.27 39.70 2.74
C VAL A 17 -8.20 38.94 3.52
N MET A 18 -7.47 39.57 4.45
CA MET A 18 -6.50 38.88 5.30
C MET A 18 -7.18 37.91 6.30
N VAL A 19 -8.35 38.26 6.85
CA VAL A 19 -9.11 37.37 7.74
C VAL A 19 -9.72 36.19 6.97
N PHE A 20 -10.22 36.40 5.75
CA PHE A 20 -10.68 35.30 4.88
C PHE A 20 -9.53 34.45 4.35
N ALA A 21 -8.36 35.04 4.07
CA ALA A 21 -7.15 34.31 3.71
C ALA A 21 -6.61 33.50 4.89
N MET A 22 -6.75 33.97 6.14
CA MET A 22 -6.39 33.21 7.34
C MET A 22 -7.42 32.12 7.68
N ALA A 23 -8.71 32.34 7.41
CA ALA A 23 -9.77 31.36 7.61
C ALA A 23 -9.82 30.28 6.51
N SER A 24 -9.30 30.54 5.30
CA SER A 24 -9.15 29.52 4.26
C SER A 24 -7.90 28.65 4.44
N VAL A 25 -6.90 29.08 5.23
CA VAL A 25 -5.81 28.18 5.67
C VAL A 25 -6.24 27.27 6.81
N SER A 26 -7.26 27.61 7.61
CA SER A 26 -7.75 26.73 8.68
C SER A 26 -8.59 25.55 8.20
N PHE A 27 -8.96 25.49 6.91
CA PHE A 27 -9.53 24.28 6.28
C PHE A 27 -8.53 23.50 5.42
N ALA A 28 -7.28 23.97 5.33
CA ALA A 28 -6.15 23.16 4.84
C ALA A 28 -5.42 22.41 5.97
N ALA A 29 -5.74 22.76 7.23
CA ALA A 29 -5.15 22.17 8.42
C ALA A 29 -5.98 21.01 8.97
N GLU A 30 -6.26 20.00 8.13
CA GLU A 30 -6.61 18.66 8.63
C GLU A 30 -6.39 17.55 7.58
N LYS A 31 -5.41 17.75 6.68
CA LYS A 31 -4.74 16.60 6.08
C LYS A 31 -3.69 16.19 7.10
N THR A 32 -4.06 15.31 8.03
CA THR A 32 -3.24 14.82 9.13
C THR A 32 -1.79 14.62 8.70
N ASN A 33 -0.89 15.53 9.11
CA ASN A 33 0.57 15.34 9.14
C ASN A 33 0.94 14.28 10.21
N GLY A 34 0.21 13.16 10.21
CA GLY A 34 0.44 12.04 11.10
C GLY A 34 1.39 11.07 10.43
N THR A 35 2.30 10.50 11.20
CA THR A 35 2.97 9.26 10.82
C THR A 35 2.07 8.09 11.17
N VAL A 36 2.16 7.01 10.39
CA VAL A 36 1.51 5.73 10.68
C VAL A 36 2.57 4.64 10.82
N HIS A 37 2.35 3.75 11.77
CA HIS A 37 3.20 2.58 11.99
C HIS A 37 2.68 1.39 11.19
N VAL A 38 3.56 0.77 10.42
CA VAL A 38 3.24 -0.34 9.55
C VAL A 38 4.05 -1.55 9.97
N ASN A 39 3.36 -2.64 10.29
CA ASN A 39 3.97 -3.94 10.55
C ASN A 39 3.91 -4.76 9.26
N ILE A 40 5.06 -5.10 8.68
CA ILE A 40 5.15 -5.91 7.48
C ILE A 40 5.50 -7.35 7.88
N TYR A 41 4.63 -8.28 7.49
CA TYR A 41 4.84 -9.71 7.59
C TYR A 41 5.12 -10.28 6.21
N VAL A 42 5.90 -11.36 6.16
CA VAL A 42 6.17 -12.15 4.96
C VAL A 42 5.80 -13.59 5.24
N GLN A 43 5.11 -14.21 4.29
CA GLN A 43 4.71 -15.61 4.33
C GLN A 43 4.81 -16.26 2.94
N GLU A 44 4.79 -17.58 2.94
CA GLU A 44 4.57 -18.41 1.75
C GLU A 44 3.22 -19.10 1.85
N VAL A 45 2.53 -19.25 0.72
CA VAL A 45 1.27 -20.00 0.65
C VAL A 45 1.23 -20.88 -0.60
N ASP A 46 0.88 -22.15 -0.42
CA ASP A 46 0.47 -23.02 -1.52
C ASP A 46 -1.06 -23.09 -1.58
N ARG A 47 -1.65 -22.61 -2.67
CA ARG A 47 -3.10 -22.63 -2.95
C ARG A 47 -3.49 -23.58 -4.07
N MET A 48 -2.55 -24.31 -4.65
CA MET A 48 -2.83 -25.27 -5.73
C MET A 48 -3.54 -26.53 -5.21
N GLY A 49 -3.50 -26.77 -3.90
CA GLY A 49 -4.22 -27.84 -3.22
C GLY A 49 -5.67 -27.51 -2.85
N THR A 50 -6.38 -28.49 -2.27
CA THR A 50 -7.78 -28.32 -1.82
C THR A 50 -7.94 -27.36 -0.64
N SER A 51 -6.84 -27.00 0.03
CA SER A 51 -6.82 -26.06 1.15
C SER A 51 -5.47 -25.34 1.17
N PRO A 52 -5.44 -24.02 1.44
CA PRO A 52 -4.18 -23.29 1.50
C PRO A 52 -3.24 -23.85 2.58
N VAL A 53 -1.99 -24.10 2.22
CA VAL A 53 -0.92 -24.43 3.17
C VAL A 53 -0.05 -23.19 3.35
N GLN A 54 -0.01 -22.67 4.58
CA GLN A 54 0.67 -21.40 4.91
C GLN A 54 1.91 -21.64 5.76
N THR A 55 3.00 -20.95 5.41
CA THR A 55 4.21 -20.85 6.24
C THR A 55 4.50 -19.38 6.52
N VAL A 56 4.33 -18.94 7.76
CA VAL A 56 4.68 -17.58 8.18
C VAL A 56 6.19 -17.50 8.40
N LEU A 57 6.89 -16.78 7.51
CA LEU A 57 8.34 -16.61 7.59
C LEU A 57 8.74 -15.58 8.65
N THR A 58 7.87 -14.60 8.88
CA THR A 58 8.14 -13.49 9.80
C THR A 58 7.63 -13.77 11.21
N THR A 59 8.55 -14.13 12.12
CA THR A 59 8.23 -14.30 13.56
C THR A 59 8.16 -12.97 14.32
N THR A 60 8.89 -11.95 13.86
CA THR A 60 8.83 -10.57 14.34
C THR A 60 8.61 -9.65 13.15
N PRO A 61 7.51 -8.87 13.09
CA PRO A 61 7.20 -8.03 11.95
C PRO A 61 8.29 -6.98 11.71
N ILE A 62 8.52 -6.68 10.43
CA ILE A 62 9.36 -5.55 10.06
C ILE A 62 8.54 -4.27 10.28
N GLN A 63 8.93 -3.49 11.27
CA GLN A 63 8.22 -2.26 11.64
C GLN A 63 8.81 -1.08 10.91
N VAL A 64 7.97 -0.32 10.23
CA VAL A 64 8.36 0.95 9.59
C VAL A 64 7.38 2.05 9.94
N THR A 65 7.86 3.29 9.85
CA THR A 65 7.03 4.48 10.03
C THR A 65 7.01 5.27 8.74
N VAL A 66 5.80 5.50 8.21
CA VAL A 66 5.57 6.25 6.96
C VAL A 66 4.62 7.42 7.22
N GLN A 67 4.56 8.37 6.30
CA GLN A 67 3.59 9.46 6.38
C GLN A 67 2.19 8.93 6.05
N SER A 68 1.17 9.40 6.77
CA SER A 68 -0.23 9.08 6.46
C SER A 68 -0.55 9.49 5.03
N GLY A 69 -1.21 8.59 4.30
CA GLY A 69 -1.52 8.73 2.89
C GLY A 69 -0.42 8.23 1.94
N GLN A 70 0.70 7.70 2.43
CA GLN A 70 1.64 6.93 1.62
C GLN A 70 1.09 5.53 1.32
N SER A 71 1.62 4.90 0.27
CA SER A 71 1.15 3.59 -0.21
C SER A 71 1.79 2.42 0.54
N VAL A 72 1.21 1.22 0.39
CA VAL A 72 1.84 -0.04 0.82
C VAL A 72 3.22 -0.21 0.17
N LYS A 73 3.36 0.13 -1.11
CA LYS A 73 4.65 0.14 -1.83
C LYS A 73 5.68 1.04 -1.15
N ASP A 74 5.29 2.22 -0.68
CA ASP A 74 6.19 3.14 0.02
C ASP A 74 6.66 2.56 1.35
N ALA A 75 5.79 1.89 2.11
CA ALA A 75 6.16 1.21 3.34
C ALA A 75 7.17 0.08 3.11
N ILE A 76 6.98 -0.71 2.04
CA ILE A 76 7.90 -1.79 1.66
C ILE A 76 9.26 -1.22 1.23
N ASN A 77 9.28 -0.17 0.42
CA ASN A 77 10.52 0.50 0.03
C ASN A 77 11.24 1.13 1.24
N LYS A 78 10.49 1.66 2.21
CA LYS A 78 11.03 2.18 3.46
C LYS A 78 11.70 1.07 4.27
N ALA A 79 11.08 -0.11 4.38
CA ALA A 79 11.64 -1.27 5.07
C ALA A 79 12.98 -1.70 4.44
N VAL A 80 13.03 -1.79 3.12
CA VAL A 80 14.25 -2.10 2.37
C VAL A 80 15.34 -1.03 2.59
N ALA A 81 14.97 0.25 2.59
CA ALA A 81 15.91 1.36 2.73
C ALA A 81 16.55 1.44 4.13
N GLU A 82 15.88 0.95 5.17
CA GLU A 82 16.42 0.94 6.53
C GLU A 82 17.54 -0.11 6.72
N LYS A 83 17.66 -1.09 5.81
CA LYS A 83 18.77 -2.07 5.73
C LYS A 83 19.07 -2.83 7.03
N SER A 84 18.12 -2.84 7.97
CA SER A 84 18.25 -3.43 9.30
C SER A 84 17.41 -4.70 9.49
N GLY A 85 16.59 -5.06 8.48
CA GLY A 85 15.65 -6.16 8.54
C GLY A 85 15.95 -7.27 7.54
N LEU A 86 15.09 -8.31 7.57
CA LEU A 86 15.18 -9.49 6.70
C LEU A 86 14.80 -9.17 5.24
N LEU A 87 13.98 -8.14 5.01
CA LEU A 87 13.62 -7.68 3.67
C LEU A 87 14.69 -6.72 3.13
N THR A 88 15.43 -7.17 2.12
CA THR A 88 16.65 -6.49 1.65
C THR A 88 16.56 -5.94 0.24
N THR A 89 15.63 -6.43 -0.58
CA THR A 89 15.32 -5.88 -1.89
C THR A 89 13.82 -5.92 -2.16
N ALA A 90 13.35 -5.00 -3.02
CA ALA A 90 12.01 -5.01 -3.59
C ALA A 90 12.08 -4.40 -5.00
N GLU A 91 11.81 -5.20 -6.02
CA GLU A 91 11.75 -4.75 -7.41
C GLU A 91 10.30 -4.67 -7.87
N TRP A 92 9.97 -3.61 -8.62
CA TRP A 92 8.60 -3.28 -8.97
C TRP A 92 8.39 -3.23 -10.49
N THR A 93 7.26 -3.76 -10.95
CA THR A 93 6.73 -3.49 -12.29
C THR A 93 5.49 -2.60 -12.14
N GLY A 94 5.66 -1.30 -12.36
CA GLY A 94 4.61 -0.32 -12.06
C GLY A 94 4.23 -0.33 -10.57
N ASN A 95 2.98 -0.67 -10.27
CA ASN A 95 2.45 -0.74 -8.90
C ASN A 95 2.45 -2.15 -8.28
N PHE A 96 3.02 -3.14 -8.99
CA PHE A 96 3.07 -4.54 -8.58
C PHE A 96 4.48 -4.95 -8.17
N LEU A 97 4.60 -5.75 -7.11
CA LEU A 97 5.86 -6.29 -6.64
C LEU A 97 6.27 -7.43 -7.57
N LYS A 98 7.42 -7.30 -8.23
CA LYS A 98 7.96 -8.30 -9.17
C LYS A 98 8.85 -9.31 -8.46
N SER A 99 9.72 -8.82 -7.58
CA SER A 99 10.61 -9.66 -6.80
C SER A 99 10.94 -9.00 -5.47
N ALA A 100 11.30 -9.79 -4.47
CA ALA A 100 11.86 -9.29 -3.23
C ALA A 100 12.78 -10.34 -2.60
N THR A 101 13.87 -9.88 -1.99
CA THR A 101 14.77 -10.74 -1.22
C THR A 101 14.41 -10.66 0.26
N TYR A 102 14.01 -11.79 0.83
CA TYR A 102 13.73 -11.95 2.25
C TYR A 102 14.65 -13.02 2.84
N ASP A 103 15.35 -12.68 3.92
CA ASP A 103 16.31 -13.55 4.62
C ASP A 103 17.32 -14.24 3.68
N GLY A 104 17.82 -13.47 2.70
CA GLY A 104 18.77 -13.95 1.69
C GLY A 104 18.18 -14.81 0.57
N VAL A 105 16.88 -15.14 0.61
CA VAL A 105 16.17 -15.85 -0.46
C VAL A 105 15.48 -14.84 -1.37
N ASN A 106 15.73 -14.94 -2.67
CA ASN A 106 15.09 -14.07 -3.66
C ASN A 106 13.84 -14.73 -4.23
N TYR A 107 12.68 -14.13 -3.97
CA TYR A 107 11.38 -14.58 -4.42
C TYR A 107 10.94 -13.74 -5.62
N ILE A 108 10.66 -14.40 -6.74
CA ILE A 108 10.40 -13.75 -8.03
C ILE A 108 9.09 -14.29 -8.57
N ASN A 109 8.22 -13.41 -9.06
CA ASN A 109 7.00 -13.84 -9.75
C ASN A 109 7.34 -14.65 -11.00
N GLU A 110 6.49 -15.63 -11.30
CA GLU A 110 6.45 -16.33 -12.57
C GLU A 110 5.45 -15.66 -13.50
N ASP A 111 5.81 -15.53 -14.78
CA ASP A 111 4.90 -15.06 -15.84
C ASP A 111 4.27 -16.28 -16.53
N SER A 112 3.20 -16.80 -15.96
CA SER A 112 2.47 -17.95 -16.51
C SER A 112 1.02 -17.57 -16.73
N TYR A 113 0.72 -17.22 -17.99
CA TYR A 113 -0.58 -16.72 -18.42
C TYR A 113 -1.09 -17.59 -19.56
N SER A 114 -2.33 -18.06 -19.44
CA SER A 114 -3.04 -18.80 -20.47
C SER A 114 -4.51 -18.36 -20.57
N TYR A 115 -5.21 -18.87 -21.57
CA TYR A 115 -6.65 -18.64 -21.75
C TYR A 115 -7.34 -20.01 -21.86
N ASP A 116 -8.35 -20.23 -21.01
CA ASP A 116 -9.19 -21.41 -21.01
C ASP A 116 -10.36 -21.22 -21.97
N GLU A 117 -10.29 -21.85 -23.14
CA GLU A 117 -11.33 -21.82 -24.17
C GLU A 117 -12.66 -22.43 -23.72
N THR A 118 -12.65 -23.30 -22.70
CA THR A 118 -13.87 -23.96 -22.20
C THR A 118 -14.64 -23.02 -21.29
N THR A 119 -13.96 -22.37 -20.34
CA THR A 119 -14.59 -21.43 -19.41
C THR A 119 -14.61 -19.98 -19.90
N HIS A 120 -13.90 -19.69 -20.99
CA HIS A 120 -13.67 -18.35 -21.53
C HIS A 120 -13.04 -17.41 -20.49
N GLU A 121 -12.00 -17.90 -19.81
CA GLU A 121 -11.32 -17.18 -18.73
C GLU A 121 -9.82 -17.13 -18.99
N ASN A 122 -9.22 -16.00 -18.66
CA ASN A 122 -7.78 -15.90 -18.51
C ASN A 122 -7.36 -16.61 -17.23
N VAL A 123 -6.28 -17.37 -17.29
CA VAL A 123 -5.75 -18.16 -16.18
C VAL A 123 -4.31 -17.76 -15.94
N TYR A 124 -4.01 -17.40 -14.71
CA TYR A 124 -2.67 -17.32 -14.18
C TYR A 124 -2.41 -18.57 -13.34
N ASP A 125 -1.31 -19.27 -13.58
CA ASP A 125 -0.90 -20.45 -12.79
C ASP A 125 0.60 -20.38 -12.53
N GLY A 126 0.99 -20.02 -11.31
CA GLY A 126 2.40 -19.93 -10.94
C GLY A 126 2.64 -19.23 -9.62
N LEU A 127 3.90 -18.83 -9.41
CA LEU A 127 4.34 -18.14 -8.22
C LEU A 127 4.13 -16.62 -8.32
N SER A 128 3.40 -16.02 -7.37
CA SER A 128 3.12 -14.58 -7.39
C SER A 128 3.16 -13.92 -6.01
N TRP A 129 3.63 -12.68 -5.96
CA TRP A 129 3.50 -11.80 -4.82
C TRP A 129 2.08 -11.22 -4.69
N MET A 130 1.40 -11.63 -3.63
CA MET A 130 0.13 -11.08 -3.19
C MET A 130 0.30 -10.25 -1.92
N TYR A 131 -0.69 -9.41 -1.60
CA TYR A 131 -0.72 -8.72 -0.32
C TYR A 131 -2.14 -8.64 0.25
N PHE A 132 -2.21 -8.46 1.56
CA PHE A 132 -3.45 -8.08 2.24
C PHE A 132 -3.14 -7.25 3.48
N VAL A 133 -4.08 -6.37 3.85
CA VAL A 133 -3.95 -5.48 5.01
C VAL A 133 -4.52 -6.15 6.25
N ASN A 134 -3.79 -7.15 6.73
CA ASN A 134 -4.06 -7.84 7.98
C ASN A 134 -2.81 -8.60 8.45
N THR A 135 -2.87 -9.20 9.63
CA THR A 135 -1.89 -10.19 10.09
C THR A 135 -2.02 -11.51 9.33
N PRO A 136 -0.97 -12.35 9.28
CA PRO A 136 -0.98 -13.63 8.59
C PRO A 136 -2.16 -14.56 8.94
N ASP A 137 -2.58 -14.56 10.21
CA ASP A 137 -3.69 -15.42 10.70
C ASP A 137 -5.05 -15.09 10.07
N ASN A 138 -5.19 -13.90 9.48
CA ASN A 138 -6.42 -13.43 8.87
C ASN A 138 -6.29 -13.37 7.33
N MET A 139 -5.48 -14.25 6.74
CA MET A 139 -5.35 -14.31 5.29
C MET A 139 -6.68 -14.68 4.62
N PRO A 140 -6.97 -14.12 3.43
CA PRO A 140 -8.16 -14.50 2.69
C PRO A 140 -8.14 -15.99 2.31
N GLN A 141 -9.27 -16.67 2.47
CA GLN A 141 -9.41 -18.09 2.12
C GLN A 141 -9.47 -18.30 0.60
N SER A 142 -9.99 -17.31 -0.13
CA SER A 142 -10.11 -17.32 -1.59
C SER A 142 -9.30 -16.18 -2.23
N THR A 143 -8.80 -16.42 -3.44
CA THR A 143 -8.14 -15.39 -4.27
C THR A 143 -9.10 -14.28 -4.71
N ASN A 144 -10.42 -14.54 -4.71
CA ASN A 144 -11.46 -13.54 -4.99
C ASN A 144 -11.56 -12.44 -3.92
N ASP A 145 -11.07 -12.72 -2.71
CA ASP A 145 -11.14 -11.81 -1.57
C ASP A 145 -9.87 -10.94 -1.45
N TYR A 146 -9.01 -10.97 -2.47
CA TYR A 146 -7.80 -10.16 -2.50
C TYR A 146 -8.10 -8.68 -2.69
N PRO A 147 -7.22 -7.80 -2.19
CA PRO A 147 -7.35 -6.38 -2.46
C PRO A 147 -7.42 -6.13 -3.97
N THR A 148 -8.47 -5.44 -4.40
CA THR A 148 -8.66 -5.04 -5.81
C THR A 148 -7.79 -3.86 -6.23
N VAL A 149 -7.08 -3.25 -5.27
CA VAL A 149 -6.20 -2.10 -5.47
C VAL A 149 -4.76 -2.57 -5.43
N SER A 150 -3.92 -2.07 -6.32
CA SER A 150 -2.49 -2.41 -6.35
C SER A 150 -1.73 -1.90 -5.12
N MET A 151 -0.58 -2.51 -4.78
CA MET A 151 0.23 -2.07 -3.62
C MET A 151 0.69 -0.62 -3.73
N GLY A 152 0.93 -0.13 -4.96
CA GLY A 152 1.29 1.26 -5.23
C GLY A 152 0.15 2.26 -5.02
N GLU A 153 -1.10 1.81 -5.00
CA GLU A 153 -2.29 2.66 -4.90
C GLU A 153 -3.01 2.50 -3.56
N LYS A 154 -2.74 1.43 -2.81
CA LYS A 154 -3.32 1.21 -1.49
C LYS A 154 -2.69 2.15 -0.47
N LEU A 155 -3.40 3.23 -0.17
CA LEU A 155 -2.97 4.23 0.81
C LEU A 155 -3.16 3.75 2.25
N LEU A 156 -2.21 4.13 3.11
CA LEU A 156 -2.17 3.84 4.54
C LEU A 156 -2.50 5.12 5.31
N THR A 157 -3.72 5.21 5.84
CA THR A 157 -4.20 6.39 6.58
C THR A 157 -4.20 6.22 8.09
N SER A 158 -4.03 4.99 8.58
CA SER A 158 -3.91 4.61 9.98
C SER A 158 -2.83 3.53 10.13
N ASP A 159 -2.44 3.25 11.38
CA ASP A 159 -1.59 2.10 11.69
C ASP A 159 -2.18 0.82 11.09
N ALA A 160 -1.31 -0.03 10.55
CA ALA A 160 -1.72 -1.19 9.77
C ALA A 160 -0.74 -2.35 9.90
N SER A 161 -1.27 -3.56 9.73
CA SER A 161 -0.46 -4.74 9.40
C SER A 161 -0.64 -5.05 7.92
N VAL A 162 0.46 -5.27 7.23
CA VAL A 162 0.49 -5.69 5.83
C VAL A 162 1.19 -7.04 5.79
N THR A 163 0.54 -8.03 5.19
CA THR A 163 1.18 -9.31 4.91
C THR A 163 1.50 -9.38 3.43
N LEU A 164 2.77 -9.60 3.12
CA LEU A 164 3.27 -9.96 1.80
C LEU A 164 3.28 -11.48 1.72
N SER A 165 2.53 -12.02 0.77
CA SER A 165 2.33 -13.44 0.60
C SER A 165 2.93 -13.85 -0.73
N PHE A 166 3.98 -14.67 -0.71
CA PHE A 166 4.50 -15.27 -1.94
C PHE A 166 3.79 -16.60 -2.15
N GLU A 167 3.00 -16.70 -3.21
CA GLU A 167 2.03 -17.78 -3.33
C GLU A 167 2.17 -18.57 -4.61
N ALA A 168 2.09 -19.89 -4.51
CA ALA A 168 1.74 -20.76 -5.63
C ALA A 168 0.22 -20.79 -5.77
N LEU A 169 -0.31 -20.24 -6.87
CA LEU A 169 -1.75 -20.04 -7.02
C LEU A 169 -2.21 -20.16 -8.47
N GLU A 170 -3.45 -20.61 -8.62
CA GLU A 170 -4.22 -20.43 -9.85
C GLU A 170 -5.22 -19.29 -9.66
N TYR A 171 -5.20 -18.29 -10.54
CA TYR A 171 -6.14 -17.17 -10.55
C TYR A 171 -6.82 -17.07 -11.91
N ARG A 172 -8.16 -17.01 -11.89
CA ARG A 172 -8.98 -16.97 -13.11
C ARG A 172 -9.78 -15.67 -13.17
N TRP A 173 -9.82 -15.03 -14.34
CA TRP A 173 -10.65 -13.85 -14.58
C TRP A 173 -11.19 -13.80 -16.01
N LYS A 174 -12.31 -13.12 -16.19
CA LYS A 174 -12.93 -12.89 -17.50
C LYS A 174 -12.39 -11.65 -18.17
#